data_AF-A0A8J6L7G1-F1
#
_entry.id   AF-A0A8J6L7G1-F1
#
_cell.length_a   1.000
_cell.length_b   1.000
_cell.length_c   1.000
_cell.angle_alpha   90.00
_cell.angle_beta   90.00
_cell.angle_gamma   90.00
#
_symmetry.space_group_name_H-M   'P 1'
#
loop_
_entity.id
_entity.type
_entity.pdbx_description
1 polymer ?
#
loop_
_entity_poly.entity_id
_entity_poly.type
_entity_poly.pdbx_seq_one_letter_code
_entity_poly.pdbx_strand_id
1 'polypeptide(L)'
;MEKDTYGNEVSRLGRPLPVEYLLLDVPASTPVTPTYTFNSDPAKQPFPVENRLLDGDIQDFNALNQYLSQFNSNEFFTAINDFHLLLYIATMDMLPMKEYMGPLLRALKNRDAAAAEEWSSSEHWATIEQLIAASSPPPSRPGSVASGSVNAGASSSSGVQAKWTCPHCTFLNTSEVNNCEMCSLPRSTSH
;
A
#
# COMPACT_ATOMS: atom_id res chain seq x y z
N MET A 1 -38.34 -16.34 21.38
CA MET A 1 -39.55 -17.03 21.87
C MET A 1 -40.62 -15.98 22.02
N GLU A 2 -41.79 -16.18 21.40
CA GLU A 2 -42.86 -15.20 21.48
C GLU A 2 -43.55 -15.30 22.85
N LYS A 3 -43.71 -14.16 23.52
CA LYS A 3 -44.45 -14.08 24.78
C LYS A 3 -45.81 -13.46 24.52
N ASP A 4 -46.85 -14.01 25.14
CA ASP A 4 -48.17 -13.37 25.14
C ASP A 4 -48.18 -12.09 25.98
N THR A 5 -49.31 -11.38 26.02
CA THR A 5 -49.51 -10.16 26.81
C THR A 5 -49.30 -10.36 28.32
N TYR A 6 -49.27 -11.61 28.78
CA TYR A 6 -49.07 -12.00 30.18
C TYR A 6 -47.65 -12.53 30.44
N GLY A 7 -46.76 -12.54 29.44
CA GLY A 7 -45.38 -12.97 29.57
C GLY A 7 -45.15 -14.49 29.48
N ASN A 8 -46.18 -15.28 29.13
CA ASN A 8 -46.05 -16.73 28.97
C ASN A 8 -45.40 -17.07 27.63
N GLU A 9 -44.58 -18.12 27.61
CA GLU A 9 -43.98 -18.63 26.37
C GLU A 9 -45.01 -19.38 25.53
N VAL A 10 -45.19 -18.95 24.28
CA VAL A 10 -46.13 -19.58 23.34
C VAL A 10 -45.35 -20.20 22.18
N SER A 11 -45.58 -21.50 21.94
CA SER A 11 -45.08 -22.18 20.76
C SER A 11 -45.99 -21.90 19.57
N ARG A 12 -45.43 -21.37 18.48
CA ARG A 12 -46.14 -21.13 17.22
C ARG A 12 -45.52 -21.93 16.08
N LEU A 13 -46.31 -22.18 15.05
CA LEU A 13 -45.81 -22.78 13.82
C LEU A 13 -44.79 -21.84 13.18
N GLY A 14 -43.53 -22.27 13.08
CA GLY A 14 -42.43 -21.45 12.56
C GLY A 14 -42.44 -21.27 11.05
N ARG A 15 -43.59 -21.05 10.42
CA ARG A 15 -43.70 -20.87 8.96
C ARG A 15 -44.48 -19.59 8.60
N PRO A 16 -43.85 -18.63 7.87
CA PRO A 16 -42.40 -18.56 7.64
C PRO A 16 -41.64 -18.27 8.94
N LEU A 17 -40.47 -18.86 9.14
CA LEU A 17 -39.67 -18.62 10.34
C LEU A 17 -39.05 -17.21 10.26
N PRO A 18 -39.33 -16.31 11.21
CA PRO A 18 -38.73 -15.00 11.20
C PRO A 18 -37.23 -15.06 11.55
N VAL A 19 -36.40 -14.27 10.86
CA VAL A 19 -34.93 -14.32 10.97
C VAL A 19 -34.41 -13.88 12.33
N GLU A 20 -35.14 -13.02 13.04
CA GLU A 20 -34.79 -12.54 14.38
C GLU A 20 -34.66 -13.66 15.42
N TYR A 21 -35.33 -14.79 15.21
CA TYR A 21 -35.19 -15.98 16.07
C TYR A 21 -33.85 -16.69 15.89
N LEU A 22 -33.09 -16.34 14.84
CA LEU A 22 -31.77 -16.90 14.53
C LEU A 22 -30.63 -15.96 14.94
N LEU A 23 -30.95 -14.78 15.49
CA LEU A 23 -29.98 -13.76 15.85
C LEU A 23 -29.84 -13.64 17.37
N LEU A 24 -28.63 -13.31 17.81
CA LEU A 24 -28.30 -12.99 19.18
C LEU A 24 -27.64 -11.61 19.21
N ASP A 25 -28.14 -10.72 20.05
CA ASP A 25 -27.53 -9.43 20.27
C ASP A 25 -26.27 -9.58 21.13
N VAL A 26 -25.15 -9.07 20.61
CA VAL A 26 -23.87 -9.03 21.33
C VAL A 26 -23.51 -7.57 21.59
N PRO A 27 -23.27 -7.17 22.85
CA PRO A 27 -22.86 -5.81 23.15
C PRO A 27 -21.48 -5.52 22.54
N ALA A 28 -21.33 -4.34 21.93
CA ALA A 28 -20.07 -3.84 21.40
C ALA A 28 -19.69 -2.55 22.12
N SER A 29 -18.42 -2.42 22.50
CA SER A 29 -17.88 -1.23 23.16
C SER A 29 -16.40 -1.03 22.85
N THR A 30 -15.92 0.20 22.95
CA THR A 30 -14.50 0.52 22.98
C THR A 30 -14.04 0.79 24.41
N PRO A 31 -12.75 0.56 24.74
CA PRO A 31 -12.20 0.98 26.03
C PRO A 31 -12.35 2.49 26.26
N VAL A 32 -12.64 2.90 27.50
CA VAL A 32 -12.79 4.32 27.88
C VAL A 32 -11.52 5.11 27.56
N THR A 33 -10.36 4.53 27.84
CA THR A 33 -9.06 5.03 27.37
C THR A 33 -8.63 4.17 26.19
N PRO A 34 -8.50 4.74 24.97
CA PRO A 34 -8.12 3.97 23.80
C PRO A 34 -6.78 3.25 24.03
N THR A 35 -6.77 1.96 23.73
CA THR A 35 -5.55 1.13 23.74
C THR A 35 -5.32 0.63 22.32
N TYR A 36 -4.16 0.95 21.77
CA TYR A 36 -3.83 0.63 20.37
C TYR A 36 -2.80 -0.49 20.31
N THR A 37 -3.09 -1.50 19.48
CA THR A 37 -2.12 -2.56 19.17
C THR A 37 -1.10 -2.07 18.14
N PHE A 38 -1.57 -1.38 17.10
CA PHE A 38 -0.75 -0.86 16.02
C PHE A 38 -0.49 0.63 16.17
N ASN A 39 0.41 1.17 15.37
CA ASN A 39 0.72 2.58 15.31
C ASN A 39 -0.56 3.39 15.06
N SER A 40 -0.77 4.42 15.88
CA SER A 40 -1.92 5.32 15.83
C SER A 40 -1.49 6.78 15.75
N ASP A 41 -0.26 7.05 15.31
CA ASP A 41 0.27 8.41 15.14
C ASP A 41 -0.53 9.16 14.06
N PRO A 42 -1.28 10.21 14.43
CA PRO A 42 -2.12 10.94 13.48
C PRO A 42 -1.30 11.76 12.47
N ALA A 43 0.01 11.96 12.70
CA ALA A 43 0.88 12.67 11.78
C ALA A 43 1.35 11.80 10.60
N LYS A 44 1.20 10.48 10.68
CA LYS A 44 1.66 9.52 9.67
C LYS A 44 0.46 8.97 8.91
N GLN A 45 0.60 8.84 7.59
CA GLN A 45 -0.39 8.14 6.78
C GLN A 45 -0.24 6.63 7.00
N PRO A 46 -1.34 5.91 7.30
CA PRO A 46 -1.32 4.46 7.47
C PRO A 46 -1.03 3.76 6.14
N PHE A 47 -0.56 2.51 6.20
CA PHE A 47 -0.35 1.73 4.98
C PHE A 47 -1.71 1.43 4.30
N PRO A 48 -1.80 1.45 2.96
CA PRO A 48 -3.07 1.18 2.26
C PRO A 48 -3.67 -0.16 2.67
N VAL A 49 -5.00 -0.21 2.81
CA VAL A 49 -5.72 -1.42 3.25
C VAL A 49 -5.87 -2.40 2.09
N GLU A 50 -5.73 -3.69 2.36
CA GLU A 50 -5.90 -4.74 1.36
C GLU A 50 -7.33 -4.79 0.79
N ASN A 51 -7.46 -5.31 -0.44
CA ASN A 51 -8.75 -5.49 -1.13
C ASN A 51 -9.56 -4.21 -1.38
N ARG A 52 -8.90 -3.04 -1.44
CA ARG A 52 -9.51 -1.73 -1.70
C ARG A 52 -9.00 -1.05 -2.98
N LEU A 53 -8.59 -1.85 -3.97
CA LEU A 53 -8.10 -1.35 -5.25
C LEU A 53 -9.08 -0.39 -5.96
N LEU A 54 -10.39 -0.65 -5.85
CA LEU A 54 -11.43 0.20 -6.44
C LEU A 54 -11.56 1.57 -5.76
N ASP A 55 -11.14 1.66 -4.49
CA ASP A 55 -11.15 2.89 -3.70
C ASP A 55 -9.84 3.68 -3.82
N GLY A 56 -8.87 3.16 -4.58
CA GLY A 56 -7.56 3.78 -4.79
C GLY A 56 -6.46 3.31 -3.81
N ASP A 57 -6.79 2.42 -2.88
CA ASP A 57 -5.83 1.80 -1.97
C ASP A 57 -5.05 0.69 -2.70
N ILE A 58 -3.97 1.08 -3.36
CA ILE A 58 -3.09 0.18 -4.10
C ILE A 58 -1.95 -0.26 -3.19
N GLN A 59 -1.87 -1.57 -2.90
CA GLN A 59 -0.74 -2.18 -2.21
C GLN A 59 0.28 -2.67 -3.24
N ASP A 60 1.25 -1.81 -3.56
CA ASP A 60 2.39 -2.14 -4.41
C ASP A 60 3.72 -1.68 -3.77
N PHE A 61 4.83 -1.91 -4.47
CA PHE A 61 6.14 -1.54 -3.96
C PHE A 61 6.33 -0.02 -3.84
N ASN A 62 5.61 0.76 -4.65
CA ASN A 62 5.64 2.22 -4.57
C ASN A 62 4.91 2.72 -3.31
N ALA A 63 3.78 2.12 -2.95
CA ALA A 63 3.10 2.37 -1.68
C ALA A 63 3.99 2.05 -0.47
N LEU A 64 4.77 0.97 -0.53
CA LEU A 64 5.77 0.63 0.50
C LEU A 64 6.83 1.72 0.64
N ASN A 65 7.42 2.17 -0.47
CA ASN A 65 8.44 3.22 -0.45
C ASN A 65 7.87 4.55 0.10
N GLN A 66 6.71 4.97 -0.39
CA GLN A 66 6.03 6.18 0.11
C GLN A 66 5.73 6.08 1.60
N TYR A 67 5.19 4.95 2.06
CA TYR A 67 4.89 4.73 3.47
C TYR A 67 6.15 4.85 4.35
N LEU A 68 7.21 4.11 4.02
CA LEU A 68 8.45 4.07 4.82
C LEU A 68 9.20 5.41 4.78
N SER A 69 9.10 6.17 3.69
CA SER A 69 9.72 7.50 3.57
C SER A 69 9.22 8.52 4.60
N GLN A 70 8.09 8.27 5.25
CA GLN A 70 7.55 9.12 6.31
C GLN A 70 8.34 9.02 7.62
N PHE A 71 9.18 8.00 7.79
CA PHE A 71 9.82 7.65 9.05
C PHE A 71 11.32 7.88 9.00
N ASN A 72 11.88 8.32 10.13
CA ASN A 72 13.32 8.43 10.31
C ASN A 72 13.92 7.05 10.61
N SER A 73 15.25 6.90 10.45
CA SER A 73 15.95 5.64 10.70
C SER A 73 15.77 5.07 12.11
N ASN A 74 15.51 5.93 13.11
CA ASN A 74 15.26 5.54 14.50
C ASN A 74 13.77 5.29 14.83
N GLU A 75 12.89 5.37 13.83
CA GLU A 75 11.44 5.16 14.00
C GLU A 75 10.98 3.81 13.42
N PHE A 76 11.92 2.86 13.21
CA PHE A 76 11.61 1.56 12.61
C PHE A 76 10.48 0.82 13.34
N PHE A 77 10.53 0.76 14.68
CA PHE A 77 9.50 0.09 15.46
C PHE A 77 8.11 0.72 15.23
N THR A 78 8.04 2.04 15.14
CA THR A 78 6.79 2.77 14.88
C THR A 78 6.28 2.50 13.45
N ALA A 79 7.18 2.47 12.47
CA ALA A 79 6.85 2.21 11.08
C ALA A 79 6.36 0.77 10.85
N ILE A 80 7.04 -0.23 11.41
CA ILE A 80 6.72 -1.64 11.17
C ILE A 80 5.50 -2.13 11.97
N ASN A 81 5.10 -1.37 12.99
CA ASN A 81 3.92 -1.67 13.82
C ASN A 81 2.61 -1.27 13.13
N ASP A 82 2.42 -1.65 11.87
CA ASP A 82 1.21 -1.45 11.07
C ASP A 82 0.73 -2.80 10.54
N PHE A 83 -0.54 -3.14 10.80
CA PHE A 83 -1.08 -4.45 10.44
C PHE A 83 -1.10 -4.70 8.93
N HIS A 84 -1.48 -3.69 8.14
CA HIS A 84 -1.61 -3.81 6.70
C HIS A 84 -0.24 -3.92 6.04
N LEU A 85 0.75 -3.20 6.57
CA LEU A 85 2.14 -3.35 6.18
C LEU A 85 2.66 -4.77 6.46
N LEU A 86 2.44 -5.29 7.68
CA LEU A 86 2.87 -6.65 8.05
C LEU A 86 2.21 -7.71 7.16
N LEU A 87 0.92 -7.55 6.86
CA LEU A 87 0.22 -8.46 5.96
C LEU A 87 0.82 -8.41 4.55
N TYR A 88 1.02 -7.20 4.01
CA TYR A 88 1.64 -7.00 2.70
C TYR A 88 3.03 -7.64 2.62
N ILE A 89 3.90 -7.39 3.59
CA ILE A 89 5.25 -7.99 3.64
C ILE A 89 5.17 -9.53 3.72
N ALA A 90 4.23 -10.07 4.50
CA ALA A 90 4.06 -11.51 4.63
C ALA A 90 3.52 -12.19 3.37
N THR A 91 2.78 -11.48 2.52
CA THR A 91 2.15 -12.01 1.30
C THR A 91 2.79 -11.52 0.01
N MET A 92 3.86 -10.73 0.08
CA MET A 92 4.54 -10.18 -1.08
C MET A 92 5.30 -11.29 -1.83
N ASP A 93 4.96 -11.50 -3.11
CA ASP A 93 5.60 -12.53 -3.95
C ASP A 93 7.05 -12.19 -4.34
N MET A 94 7.39 -10.89 -4.42
CA MET A 94 8.73 -10.44 -4.81
C MET A 94 9.80 -10.89 -3.82
N LEU A 95 9.48 -10.87 -2.51
CA LEU A 95 10.38 -11.22 -1.42
C LEU A 95 9.57 -11.95 -0.35
N PRO A 96 9.61 -13.30 -0.31
CA PRO A 96 8.84 -14.07 0.64
C PRO A 96 9.40 -13.91 2.06
N MET A 97 8.87 -12.95 2.81
CA MET A 97 9.35 -12.60 4.16
C MET A 97 8.69 -13.41 5.27
N LYS A 98 7.56 -14.07 4.99
CA LYS A 98 6.71 -14.74 5.98
C LYS A 98 7.48 -15.66 6.95
N GLU A 99 8.42 -16.45 6.43
CA GLU A 99 9.19 -17.42 7.21
C GLU A 99 10.15 -16.76 8.22
N TYR A 100 10.51 -15.50 7.96
CA TYR A 100 11.52 -14.76 8.71
C TYR A 100 10.93 -13.70 9.66
N MET A 101 9.62 -13.48 9.60
CA MET A 101 8.91 -12.51 10.42
C MET A 101 8.66 -12.97 11.86
N GLY A 102 8.88 -14.25 12.19
CA GLY A 102 8.61 -14.80 13.53
C GLY A 102 9.22 -13.99 14.69
N PRO A 103 10.52 -13.63 14.65
CA PRO A 103 11.15 -12.78 15.66
C PRO A 103 10.53 -11.37 15.73
N LEU A 104 10.29 -10.73 14.58
CA LEU A 104 9.66 -9.41 14.50
C LEU A 104 8.26 -9.40 15.14
N LEU A 105 7.41 -10.36 14.79
CA LEU A 105 6.04 -10.45 15.33
C LEU A 105 6.05 -10.67 16.85
N ARG A 106 7.04 -11.41 17.37
CA ARG A 106 7.22 -11.57 18.82
C ARG A 106 7.66 -10.27 19.48
N ALA A 107 8.57 -9.52 18.87
CA ALA A 107 9.01 -8.21 19.34
C ALA A 107 7.82 -7.22 19.40
N LEU A 108 7.02 -7.14 18.32
CA LEU A 108 5.83 -6.29 18.26
C LEU A 108 4.77 -6.66 19.30
N LYS A 109 4.51 -7.96 19.48
CA LYS A 109 3.59 -8.48 20.49
C LYS A 109 4.02 -8.10 21.92
N ASN A 110 5.32 -8.16 22.20
CA ASN A 110 5.88 -7.89 23.53
C ASN A 110 6.26 -6.41 23.74
N ARG A 111 6.06 -5.54 22.75
CA ARG A 111 6.49 -4.13 22.77
C ARG A 111 8.01 -3.96 22.95
N ASP A 112 8.78 -4.88 22.41
CA ASP A 112 10.25 -4.85 22.47
C ASP A 112 10.81 -4.12 21.25
N ALA A 113 11.09 -2.83 21.41
CA ALA A 113 11.64 -2.00 20.33
C ALA A 113 13.06 -2.42 19.94
N ALA A 114 13.89 -2.81 20.92
CA ALA A 114 15.27 -3.21 20.67
C ALA A 114 15.34 -4.49 19.83
N ALA A 115 14.50 -5.48 20.14
CA ALA A 115 14.43 -6.70 19.33
C ALA A 115 13.92 -6.46 17.90
N ALA A 116 13.04 -5.47 17.70
CA ALA A 116 12.59 -5.09 16.36
C ALA A 116 13.70 -4.38 15.56
N GLU A 117 14.46 -3.49 16.20
CA GLU A 117 15.64 -2.83 15.59
C GLU A 117 16.76 -3.83 15.27
N GLU A 118 16.96 -4.84 16.11
CA GLU A 118 17.88 -5.94 15.79
C GLU A 118 17.42 -6.70 14.54
N TRP A 119 16.12 -6.97 14.42
CA TRP A 119 15.55 -7.63 13.25
C TRP A 119 15.66 -6.79 11.96
N SER A 120 15.54 -5.46 12.04
CA SER A 120 15.73 -4.59 10.87
C SER A 120 17.16 -4.65 10.33
N SER A 121 18.14 -5.04 11.15
CA SER A 121 19.52 -5.26 10.71
C SER A 121 19.73 -6.61 10.00
N SER A 122 18.68 -7.41 9.81
CA SER A 122 18.76 -8.70 9.11
C SER A 122 19.03 -8.54 7.60
N GLU A 123 19.72 -9.52 7.01
CA GLU A 123 20.02 -9.56 5.57
C GLU A 123 18.75 -9.47 4.70
N HIS A 124 17.64 -10.02 5.20
CA HIS A 124 16.41 -10.12 4.45
C HIS A 124 15.69 -8.78 4.41
N TRP A 125 15.70 -8.04 5.52
CA TRP A 125 15.23 -6.66 5.54
C TRP A 125 16.15 -5.73 4.74
N ALA A 126 17.47 -5.92 4.83
CA ALA A 126 18.44 -5.17 4.02
C ALA A 126 18.17 -5.30 2.51
N THR A 127 17.65 -6.44 2.05
CA THR A 127 17.26 -6.63 0.64
C THR A 127 16.08 -5.71 0.25
N ILE A 128 15.09 -5.54 1.14
CA ILE A 128 13.98 -4.61 0.93
C ILE A 128 14.51 -3.17 0.86
N GLU A 129 15.39 -2.78 1.79
CA GLU A 129 16.00 -1.44 1.81
C GLU A 129 16.79 -1.15 0.52
N GLN A 130 17.53 -2.13 0.00
CA GLN A 130 18.25 -2.00 -1.27
C GLN A 130 17.31 -1.82 -2.47
N LEU A 131 16.19 -2.57 -2.52
CA LEU A 131 15.19 -2.40 -3.56
C LEU A 131 14.53 -1.03 -3.49
N ILE A 132 14.23 -0.54 -2.28
CA ILE A 132 13.70 0.80 -2.06
C ILE A 132 14.70 1.85 -2.58
N ALA A 133 15.98 1.72 -2.23
CA ALA A 133 17.03 2.61 -2.70
C ALA A 133 17.18 2.59 -4.24
N ALA A 134 17.06 1.42 -4.87
CA ALA A 134 17.13 1.28 -6.32
C ALA A 134 15.89 1.82 -7.06
N SER A 135 14.72 1.81 -6.41
CA SER A 135 13.47 2.35 -6.96
C SER A 135 13.40 3.88 -6.96
N SER A 136 14.27 4.53 -6.18
CA SER A 136 14.33 6.00 -6.09
C SER A 136 15.11 6.57 -7.29
N PRO A 137 14.59 7.61 -7.99
CA PRO A 137 15.34 8.26 -9.06
C PRO A 137 16.69 8.77 -8.53
N PRO A 138 17.81 8.59 -9.26
CA PRO A 138 19.07 9.19 -8.84
C PRO A 138 18.89 10.70 -8.69
N PRO A 139 19.49 11.35 -7.68
CA PRO A 139 19.41 12.79 -7.55
C PRO A 139 19.91 13.41 -8.85
N SER A 140 19.02 14.11 -9.55
CA SER A 140 19.36 14.93 -10.71
C SER A 140 20.55 15.80 -10.31
N ARG A 141 21.72 15.50 -10.86
CA ARG A 141 22.93 16.31 -10.67
C ARG A 141 22.56 17.78 -10.93
N PRO A 142 22.77 18.69 -9.97
CA PRO A 142 22.63 20.12 -10.24
C PRO A 142 23.83 20.52 -11.10
N GLY A 143 23.66 20.47 -12.42
CA GLY A 143 24.78 20.69 -13.33
C GLY A 143 24.44 20.45 -14.78
N SER A 144 23.44 21.15 -15.31
CA SER A 144 23.46 21.60 -16.70
C SER A 144 22.48 22.76 -16.86
N VAL A 145 23.03 23.96 -16.66
CA VAL A 145 22.42 25.21 -17.07
C VAL A 145 22.37 25.26 -18.61
N ALA A 146 21.22 25.74 -19.11
CA ALA A 146 21.06 26.72 -20.18
C ALA A 146 20.03 26.31 -21.25
N SER A 147 18.95 27.08 -21.27
CA SER A 147 18.14 27.37 -22.46
C SER A 147 19.04 27.69 -23.66
N GLY A 148 18.73 27.10 -24.81
CA GLY A 148 19.34 27.43 -26.08
C GLY A 148 18.47 26.97 -27.23
N SER A 149 17.52 27.81 -27.63
CA SER A 149 16.84 27.69 -28.92
C SER A 149 17.85 28.07 -30.01
N VAL A 150 18.33 27.10 -30.81
CA VAL A 150 18.92 27.36 -32.13
C VAL A 150 18.63 26.21 -33.09
N ASN A 151 18.12 26.58 -34.25
CA ASN A 151 17.90 25.73 -35.42
C ASN A 151 19.22 25.40 -36.15
N ALA A 152 19.13 24.31 -36.92
CA ALA A 152 19.88 23.96 -38.13
C ALA A 152 21.21 23.19 -38.01
N GLY A 153 21.25 22.04 -38.70
CA GLY A 153 22.49 21.51 -39.29
C GLY A 153 22.68 20.00 -39.20
N ALA A 154 22.11 19.27 -40.15
CA ALA A 154 22.47 17.94 -40.67
C ALA A 154 23.65 17.16 -40.04
N SER A 155 23.42 15.89 -39.67
CA SER A 155 24.03 14.70 -40.32
C SER A 155 23.60 13.39 -39.64
N SER A 156 23.02 12.51 -40.46
CA SER A 156 22.86 11.05 -40.38
C SER A 156 23.57 10.24 -39.28
N SER A 157 22.83 9.44 -38.52
CA SER A 157 22.77 7.96 -38.65
C SER A 157 22.23 7.26 -37.38
N SER A 158 21.47 6.18 -37.60
CA SER A 158 20.99 5.18 -36.63
C SER A 158 19.73 5.56 -35.83
N GLY A 159 18.58 5.18 -36.39
CA GLY A 159 17.24 5.41 -35.84
C GLY A 159 17.01 4.70 -34.51
N VAL A 160 17.24 5.41 -33.42
CA VAL A 160 16.53 5.16 -32.17
C VAL A 160 15.16 5.79 -32.36
N GLN A 161 14.15 4.97 -32.71
CA GLN A 161 12.77 5.44 -32.73
C GLN A 161 12.47 5.99 -31.33
N ALA A 162 12.22 7.29 -31.24
CA ALA A 162 11.80 7.89 -29.99
C ALA A 162 10.48 7.22 -29.59
N LYS A 163 10.40 6.67 -28.37
CA LYS A 163 9.17 6.09 -27.82
C LYS A 163 8.63 6.98 -26.72
N TRP A 164 7.33 6.97 -26.48
CA TRP A 164 6.70 7.72 -25.41
C TRP A 164 5.74 6.84 -24.60
N THR A 165 5.76 7.03 -23.28
CA THR A 165 4.89 6.30 -22.35
C THR A 165 3.55 7.00 -22.24
N CYS A 166 2.45 6.27 -22.46
CA CYS A 166 1.10 6.81 -22.32
C CYS A 166 0.82 7.23 -20.87
N PRO A 167 0.40 8.49 -20.61
CA PRO A 167 0.11 8.94 -19.25
C PRO A 167 -1.17 8.32 -18.66
N HIS A 168 -2.00 7.64 -19.49
CA HIS A 168 -3.28 7.06 -19.06
C HIS A 168 -3.21 5.56 -18.80
N CYS A 169 -2.45 4.81 -19.59
CA CYS A 169 -2.39 3.35 -19.50
C CYS A 169 -0.97 2.78 -19.48
N THR A 170 0.06 3.63 -19.43
CA THR A 170 1.49 3.26 -19.38
C THR A 170 2.05 2.52 -20.61
N PHE A 171 1.25 2.32 -21.65
CA PHE A 171 1.72 1.69 -22.87
C PHE A 171 2.82 2.49 -23.58
N LEU A 172 3.85 1.81 -24.07
CA LEU A 172 5.00 2.42 -24.73
C LEU A 172 4.74 2.54 -26.24
N ASN A 173 4.32 3.72 -26.67
CA ASN A 173 3.98 4.04 -28.06
C ASN A 173 5.20 4.48 -28.88
N THR A 174 5.13 4.35 -30.20
CA THR A 174 6.10 4.92 -31.15
C THR A 174 5.92 6.45 -31.25
N SER A 175 6.98 7.19 -31.60
CA SER A 175 6.89 8.65 -31.78
C SER A 175 6.01 9.09 -32.94
N GLU A 176 5.69 8.19 -33.86
CA GLU A 176 4.87 8.46 -35.04
C GLU A 176 3.37 8.59 -34.70
N VAL A 177 2.94 8.02 -33.57
CA VAL A 177 1.54 8.07 -33.12
C VAL A 177 1.31 9.15 -32.05
N ASN A 178 0.31 9.99 -32.29
CA ASN A 178 -0.13 11.05 -31.36
C ASN A 178 -1.22 10.57 -30.38
N ASN A 179 -1.82 9.41 -30.65
CA ASN A 179 -2.80 8.75 -29.81
C ASN A 179 -2.24 7.39 -29.40
N CYS A 180 -2.56 6.94 -28.19
CA CYS A 180 -2.08 5.66 -27.70
C CYS A 180 -2.72 4.50 -28.45
N GLU A 181 -1.93 3.51 -28.89
CA GLU A 181 -2.45 2.33 -29.61
C GLU A 181 -3.35 1.44 -28.73
N MET A 182 -3.12 1.39 -27.42
CA MET A 182 -3.90 0.56 -26.49
C MET A 182 -5.19 1.23 -26.02
N CYS A 183 -5.18 2.52 -25.71
CA CYS A 183 -6.34 3.21 -25.13
C CYS A 183 -6.94 4.31 -26.01
N SER A 184 -6.35 4.58 -27.18
CA SER A 184 -6.76 5.62 -28.14
C SER A 184 -6.75 7.07 -27.63
N LEU A 185 -6.31 7.32 -26.39
CA LEU A 185 -6.22 8.66 -25.79
C LEU A 185 -5.01 9.45 -26.31
N PRO A 186 -5.12 10.80 -26.41
CA PRO A 186 -4.06 11.65 -26.95
C PRO A 186 -2.82 11.69 -26.05
N ARG A 187 -1.66 11.96 -26.67
CA ARG A 187 -0.36 12.08 -25.99
C ARG A 187 -0.27 13.26 -25.03
N SER A 188 -0.99 14.34 -25.32
CA SER A 188 -1.10 15.52 -24.46
C SER A 188 -2.52 15.64 -23.93
N THR A 189 -2.67 15.75 -22.62
CA THR A 189 -3.92 16.19 -22.00
C THR A 189 -4.12 17.66 -22.32
N SER A 190 -5.02 17.98 -23.25
CA SER A 190 -5.50 19.36 -23.40
C SER A 190 -6.18 19.78 -22.10
N HIS A 191 -5.59 20.78 -21.43
CA HIS A 191 -6.22 21.49 -20.32
C HIS A 191 -7.43 22.29 -20.78
#